data_AF-A0AAV5YWS9-F1
#
_entry.id   AF-A0AAV5YWS9-F1
#
_cell.length_a   1.000
_cell.length_b   1.000
_cell.length_c   1.000
_cell.angle_alpha   90.00
_cell.angle_beta   90.00
_cell.angle_gamma   90.00
#
_symmetry.space_group_name_H-M   'P 1'
#
loop_
_entity.id
_entity.type
_entity.pdbx_description
1 polymer ?
#
loop_
_entity_poly.entity_id
_entity_poly.type
_entity_poly.pdbx_seq_one_letter_code
_entity_poly.pdbx_strand_id
1 'polypeptide(L)' 'MPRTPTKPFNCTVVSETVSISLRRRQSLGGNGKLFVRCSELECQYIDTNEPPCPLTLALFEAEIAERMSQRAE' A
#
# COMPACT_ATOMS: atom_id res chain seq x y z
N MET A 1 -10.67 -6.31 -14.60
CA MET A 1 -10.30 -5.55 -13.38
C MET A 1 -8.81 -5.76 -13.13
N PRO A 2 -7.95 -4.74 -13.25
CA PRO A 2 -6.54 -4.92 -12.93
C PRO A 2 -6.44 -5.36 -11.46
N ARG A 3 -5.98 -6.59 -11.26
CA ARG A 3 -5.83 -7.17 -9.92
C ARG A 3 -4.82 -6.29 -9.19
N THR A 4 -5.20 -5.76 -8.03
CA THR A 4 -4.27 -4.98 -7.23
C THR A 4 -3.12 -5.90 -6.79
N PRO A 5 -1.86 -5.58 -7.09
CA PRO A 5 -0.73 -6.42 -6.72
C PRO A 5 -0.74 -6.59 -5.19
N THR A 6 -0.70 -7.84 -4.75
CA THR A 6 -0.69 -8.21 -3.34
C THR A 6 0.56 -9.04 -3.08
N LYS A 7 1.26 -8.76 -2.00
CA LYS A 7 2.50 -9.44 -1.62
C LYS A 7 2.43 -9.84 -0.13
N PRO A 8 2.98 -10.99 0.26
CA PRO A 8 3.17 -11.29 1.68
C PRO A 8 4.27 -10.38 2.25
N PHE A 9 4.09 -9.95 3.50
CA PHE A 9 5.02 -9.09 4.21
C PHE A 9 5.09 -9.49 5.68
N ASN A 10 6.31 -9.62 6.21
CA ASN A 10 6.51 -9.90 7.62
C ASN A 10 6.46 -8.60 8.42
N CYS A 11 5.39 -8.41 9.20
CA CYS A 11 5.20 -7.23 10.03
C CYS A 11 5.88 -7.44 11.38
N THR A 12 6.92 -6.66 11.66
CA THR A 12 7.70 -6.74 12.91
C THR A 12 6.93 -6.26 14.15
N VAL A 13 5.85 -5.50 13.98
CA VAL A 13 5.04 -4.96 15.10
C VAL A 13 4.23 -6.07 15.76
N VAL A 14 3.64 -6.96 14.95
CA VAL A 14 2.84 -8.10 15.42
C VAL A 14 3.59 -9.44 15.28
N SER A 15 4.79 -9.42 14.69
CA SER A 15 5.60 -10.61 14.36
C SER A 15 4.88 -11.64 13.49
N GLU A 16 3.97 -11.18 12.61
CA GLU A 16 3.16 -12.03 11.74
C GLU A 16 3.36 -11.71 10.26
N THR A 17 3.09 -12.71 9.41
CA THR A 17 3.12 -12.53 7.96
C THR A 17 1.75 -12.11 7.45
N VAL A 18 1.64 -10.84 7.09
CA VAL A 18 0.40 -10.21 6.64
C VAL A 18 0.41 -10.05 5.12
N SER A 19 -0.76 -9.95 4.49
CA SER A 19 -0.83 -9.64 3.06
C SER A 19 -0.94 -8.13 2.87
N ILE A 20 -0.12 -7.56 2.00
CA ILE A 20 -0.12 -6.12 1.72
C ILE A 20 -0.47 -5.85 0.27
N SER A 21 -1.24 -4.79 0.03
CA SER A 21 -1.66 -4.39 -1.32
C SER A 21 -1.52 -2.89 -1.52
N LEU A 22 -1.05 -2.47 -2.70
CA LEU A 22 -0.98 -1.05 -3.06
C LEU A 22 -2.36 -0.50 -3.46
N ARG A 23 -2.93 0.37 -2.64
CA ARG A 23 -4.23 1.00 -2.90
C ARG A 23 -4.07 2.49 -3.17
N ARG A 24 -5.09 3.08 -3.78
CA ARG A 24 -5.20 4.53 -3.96
C ARG A 24 -6.42 5.01 -3.20
N ARG A 25 -6.25 5.99 -2.31
CA ARG A 25 -7.37 6.61 -1.61
C ARG A 25 -8.10 7.48 -2.62
N GLN A 26 -9.35 7.15 -2.95
CA GLN A 26 -10.16 7.99 -3.82
C GLN A 26 -10.42 9.32 -3.10
N SER A 27 -9.96 10.42 -3.68
CA SER A 27 -10.28 11.76 -3.19
C SER A 27 -11.25 12.40 -4.17
N LEU A 28 -12.38 12.94 -3.68
CA LEU A 28 -13.33 13.71 -4.48
C LEU A 28 -12.58 14.95 -5.03
N GLY A 29 -12.14 14.89 -6.29
CA GLY A 29 -11.55 16.04 -7.00
C GLY A 29 -10.02 16.05 -7.15
N GLY A 30 -9.28 14.98 -6.81
CA GLY A 30 -7.82 14.98 -6.93
C GLY A 30 -7.18 13.63 -7.25
N ASN A 31 -5.90 13.68 -7.68
CA ASN A 31 -5.02 12.51 -7.78
C ASN A 31 -4.85 11.90 -6.38
N GLY A 32 -5.69 10.93 -6.05
CA GLY A 32 -5.67 10.23 -4.76
C GLY A 32 -4.29 9.73 -4.36
N LYS A 33 -3.95 9.86 -3.08
CA LYS A 33 -2.66 9.39 -2.54
C LYS A 33 -2.60 7.86 -2.57
N LEU A 34 -1.46 7.32 -3.00
CA LEU A 34 -1.17 5.89 -2.90
C LEU A 34 -0.83 5.55 -1.45
N PHE A 35 -1.26 4.37 -1.01
CA PHE A 35 -1.00 3.87 0.34
C PHE A 35 -0.91 2.34 0.30
N VAL A 36 -0.21 1.76 1.28
CA VAL A 36 -0.08 0.30 1.39
C VAL A 36 -1.09 -0.19 2.41
N ARG A 37 -2.05 -0.99 1.96
CA ARG A 37 -3.08 -1.57 2.82
C ARG A 37 -2.63 -2.92 3.34
N CYS A 38 -2.68 -3.10 4.66
CA CYS A 38 -2.56 -4.40 5.31
C CYS A 38 -3.87 -5.20 5.19
N SER A 39 -3.79 -6.52 5.13
CA SER A 39 -4.94 -7.43 5.28
C SER A 39 -5.53 -7.39 6.68
N GLU A 40 -4.71 -7.07 7.68
CA GLU A 40 -5.11 -7.05 9.09
C GLU A 40 -5.96 -5.82 9.38
N LEU A 41 -7.27 -6.03 9.48
CA LEU A 41 -8.26 -4.99 9.76
C LEU A 41 -8.13 -4.41 11.18
N GLU A 42 -7.55 -5.18 12.10
CA GLU A 42 -7.31 -4.77 13.48
C GLU A 42 -6.01 -3.97 13.66
N CYS A 43 -5.23 -3.78 12.58
CA CYS A 43 -4.02 -2.98 12.65
C CYS A 43 -4.37 -1.50 12.88
N GLN A 44 -3.95 -0.94 14.01
CA GLN A 44 -4.17 0.47 14.38
C GLN A 44 -3.62 1.47 13.33
N TYR A 45 -2.66 1.04 12.51
CA TYR A 45 -1.99 1.88 11.51
C TYR A 45 -2.46 1.59 10.08
N ILE A 46 -3.50 0.78 9.90
CA ILE A 46 -4.08 0.49 8.59
C ILE A 46 -4.50 1.78 7.89
N ASP A 47 -4.29 1.83 6.57
CA ASP A 47 -4.60 2.98 5.70
C ASP A 47 -3.81 4.28 5.99
N THR A 48 -2.98 4.31 7.03
CA THR A 48 -2.24 5.48 7.50
C THR A 48 -0.75 5.40 7.11
N ASN A 49 -0.14 4.22 7.22
CA ASN A 49 1.29 3.99 6.90
C ASN A 49 2.27 4.91 7.67
N GLU A 50 1.87 5.42 8.84
CA GLU A 50 2.72 6.25 9.69
C GLU A 50 3.52 5.39 10.68
N PRO A 51 4.74 5.80 11.07
CA PRO A 51 5.51 5.11 12.09
C PRO A 51 4.70 5.03 13.40
N PRO A 52 4.74 3.91 14.14
CA PRO A 52 5.66 2.76 14.05
C PRO A 52 5.32 1.67 13.02
N CYS A 53 4.40 1.90 12.07
CA CYS A 53 4.07 0.91 11.06
C CYS A 53 5.24 0.69 10.07
N PRO A 54 5.67 -0.56 9.82
CA PRO A 54 6.72 -0.85 8.84
C PRO A 54 6.24 -0.78 7.38
N LEU A 55 4.93 -0.56 7.16
CA LEU A 55 4.35 -0.47 5.82
C LEU A 55 4.64 0.89 5.19
N THR A 56 5.41 0.89 4.11
CA THR A 56 5.76 2.08 3.34
C THR A 56 5.55 1.84 1.85
N LEU A 57 5.35 2.92 1.09
CA LEU A 57 5.28 2.88 -0.37
C LEU A 57 6.55 2.30 -1.01
N ALA A 58 7.68 2.32 -0.31
CA ALA A 58 8.93 1.70 -0.75
C ALA A 58 8.75 0.22 -1.13
N LEU A 59 7.87 -0.50 -0.42
CA LEU A 59 7.56 -1.91 -0.68
C LEU A 59 6.95 -2.16 -2.07
N PHE A 60 6.43 -1.10 -2.70
CA PHE A 60 5.79 -1.12 -4.01
C PHE A 60 6.43 -0.13 -5.00
N GLU A 61 7.65 0.37 -4.75
CA GLU A 61 8.31 1.36 -5.62
C GLU A 61 8.30 0.98 -7.10
N ALA A 62 8.61 -0.28 -7.43
CA ALA A 62 8.56 -0.79 -8.80
C ALA A 62 7.16 -0.68 -9.43
N GLU A 63 6.12 -1.08 -8.71
CA GLU A 63 4.73 -1.00 -9.19
C GLU A 63 4.25 0.44 -9.30
N ILE A 64 4.69 1.31 -8.40
CA ILE A 64 4.37 2.74 -8.41
C ILE A 64 5.03 3.39 -9.64
N ALA A 65 6.31 3.09 -9.88
CA ALA A 65 7.04 3.57 -11.04
C ALA A 65 6.36 3.11 -12.34
N GLU A 66 6.01 1.83 -12.46
CA GLU A 66 5.31 1.28 -13.62
C GLU A 66 3.97 2.00 -13.86
N ARG A 67 3.19 2.23 -12.79
CA ARG A 67 1.91 2.96 -12.85
C ARG A 67 2.06 4.44 -13.20
N MET A 68 3.16 5.08 -12.81
CA MET A 68 3.45 6.47 -13.16
C MET A 68 3.90 6.57 -14.61
N SER A 69 4.74 5.66 -15.10
CA SER A 69 5.15 5.61 -16.51
C SER A 69 3.96 5.40 -17.45
N GLN A 70 3.03 4.49 -17.11
CA GLN A 70 1.80 4.27 -17.90
C GLN A 70 0.85 5.48 -17.94
N ARG A 71 1.02 6.47 -17.04
CA ARG A 71 0.20 7.69 -17.00
C ARG A 71 0.84 8.88 -17.71
N ALA A 72 2.14 8.80 -17.99
CA ALA A 72 2.91 9.85 -18.65
C ALA A 72 2.92 9.70 -20.19
N GLU A 73 2.39 8.59 -20.70
CA GLU A 73 2.15 8.31 -22.12
C GLU A 73 0.65 8.49 -22.44
#